data_AF-A0A537I7J5-F1
#
_entry.id   AF-A0A537I7J5-F1
#
_cell.length_a   1.000
_cell.length_b   1.000
_cell.length_c   1.000
_cell.angle_alpha   90.00
_cell.angle_beta   90.00
_cell.angle_gamma   90.00
#
_symmetry.space_group_name_H-M   'P 1'
#
loop_
_entity.id
_entity.type
_entity.pdbx_description
1 polymer ?
#
loop_
_entity_poly.entity_id
_entity_poly.type
_entity_poly.pdbx_seq_one_letter_code
_entity_poly.pdbx_strand_id
1 'polypeptide(L)'
;KETAQAIGIKHLVVQTDELQNPEYTSNRADRCYHCKDTLYGELRTLADSLGLEAILDGTQVDDLSDDRPGFRAAQEAGVKSPLLIASFSKADVRETARLLGLSVWDKPAMPCLSSRITHGEEVTSDKLGMIGQAELYIKELTGVRTLRVRYSNSMARIEVPPEERKLFFDEAVMDRIDRALKQLGFMTVTLDLKGYSRREKTPVADPLLLPMASLSQ
;
A
#
# COMPACT_ATOMS: atom_id res chain seq x y z
N LYS A 1 3.62 9.26 15.53
CA LYS A 1 4.07 9.78 16.84
C LYS A 1 4.71 11.16 16.76
N GLU A 2 5.85 11.35 16.09
CA GLU A 2 6.56 12.65 16.02
C GLU A 2 5.69 13.79 15.47
N THR A 3 4.98 13.57 14.37
CA THR A 3 4.08 14.60 13.80
C THR A 3 2.95 15.00 14.76
N ALA A 4 2.35 14.03 15.47
CA ALA A 4 1.32 14.32 16.47
C ALA A 4 1.87 15.16 17.62
N GLN A 5 3.11 14.87 18.06
CA GLN A 5 3.81 15.66 19.07
C GLN A 5 4.11 17.07 18.58
N ALA A 6 4.56 17.24 17.32
CA ALA A 6 4.82 18.56 16.74
C ALA A 6 3.56 19.43 16.63
N ILE A 7 2.40 18.82 16.37
CA ILE A 7 1.09 19.51 16.34
C ILE A 7 0.57 19.79 17.76
N GLY A 8 1.03 19.04 18.76
CA GLY A 8 0.55 19.16 20.14
C GLY A 8 -0.71 18.34 20.44
N ILE A 9 -0.96 17.27 19.68
CA ILE A 9 -2.13 16.38 19.88
C ILE A 9 -1.74 15.05 20.54
N LYS A 10 -2.66 14.50 21.34
CA LYS A 10 -2.48 13.20 21.99
C LYS A 10 -2.43 12.08 20.94
N HIS A 11 -1.40 11.24 21.02
CA HIS A 11 -1.26 10.07 20.17
C HIS A 11 -1.65 8.80 20.92
N LEU A 12 -2.61 8.06 20.40
CA LEU A 12 -3.03 6.75 20.90
C LEU A 12 -2.72 5.67 19.85
N VAL A 13 -2.33 4.49 20.29
CA VAL A 13 -2.20 3.31 19.43
C VAL A 13 -3.41 2.44 19.69
N VAL A 14 -4.18 2.16 18.64
CA VAL A 14 -5.36 1.29 18.68
C VAL A 14 -5.00 0.03 17.92
N GLN A 15 -5.24 -1.13 18.54
CA GLN A 15 -5.14 -2.41 17.86
C GLN A 15 -6.48 -2.70 17.18
N THR A 16 -6.43 -3.14 15.93
CA THR A 16 -7.59 -3.51 15.14
C THR A 16 -7.49 -4.97 14.75
N ASP A 17 -8.64 -5.62 14.59
CA ASP A 17 -8.73 -7.07 14.36
C ASP A 17 -9.25 -7.40 12.94
N GLU A 18 -8.87 -6.62 11.93
CA GLU A 18 -9.37 -6.84 10.56
C GLU A 18 -9.01 -8.24 10.01
N LEU A 19 -7.92 -8.85 10.50
CA LEU A 19 -7.52 -10.22 10.14
C LEU A 19 -8.48 -11.30 10.69
N GLN A 20 -9.38 -10.96 11.61
CA GLN A 20 -10.46 -11.85 12.07
C GLN A 20 -11.71 -11.77 11.19
N ASN A 21 -11.76 -10.82 10.25
CA ASN A 21 -12.89 -10.64 9.34
C ASN A 21 -12.66 -11.44 8.03
N PRO A 22 -13.43 -12.51 7.75
CA PRO A 22 -13.29 -13.29 6.52
C PRO A 22 -13.46 -12.48 5.24
N GLU A 23 -14.27 -11.41 5.27
CA GLU A 23 -14.46 -10.54 4.11
C GLU A 23 -13.20 -9.71 3.80
N TYR A 24 -12.41 -9.37 4.82
CA TYR A 24 -11.08 -8.78 4.63
C TYR A 24 -10.06 -9.83 4.17
N THR A 25 -10.00 -10.98 4.85
CA THR A 25 -8.98 -12.00 4.57
C THR A 25 -9.17 -12.65 3.20
N SER A 26 -10.40 -12.72 2.67
CA SER A 26 -10.67 -13.22 1.30
C SER A 26 -10.03 -12.38 0.17
N ASN A 27 -9.52 -11.17 0.49
CA ASN A 27 -8.82 -10.29 -0.44
C ASN A 27 -9.59 -9.94 -1.73
N ARG A 28 -10.92 -9.85 -1.64
CA ARG A 28 -11.77 -9.44 -2.76
C ARG A 28 -11.56 -7.96 -3.10
N ALA A 29 -12.18 -7.50 -4.19
CA ALA A 29 -12.04 -6.11 -4.66
C ALA A 29 -12.46 -5.08 -3.59
N ASP A 30 -13.40 -5.46 -2.73
CA ASP A 30 -13.96 -4.71 -1.62
C ASP A 30 -13.21 -4.87 -0.29
N ARG A 31 -12.06 -5.56 -0.21
CA ARG A 31 -11.31 -5.73 1.06
C ARG A 31 -11.06 -4.41 1.80
N CYS A 32 -10.87 -3.32 1.06
CA CYS A 32 -10.59 -2.00 1.60
C CYS A 32 -11.81 -1.43 2.33
N TYR A 33 -13.03 -1.80 1.93
CA TYR A 33 -14.25 -1.49 2.66
C TYR A 33 -14.21 -2.21 4.01
N HIS A 34 -14.05 -3.53 4.02
CA HIS A 34 -14.08 -4.35 5.26
C HIS A 34 -12.97 -3.96 6.24
N CYS A 35 -11.76 -3.68 5.75
CA CYS A 35 -10.67 -3.15 6.56
C CYS A 35 -11.02 -1.81 7.22
N LYS A 36 -11.66 -0.90 6.47
CA LYS A 36 -12.07 0.41 6.96
C LYS A 36 -13.27 0.35 7.89
N ASP A 37 -14.23 -0.54 7.61
CA ASP A 37 -15.39 -0.79 8.46
C ASP A 37 -14.94 -1.25 9.85
N THR A 38 -14.05 -2.25 9.93
CA THR A 38 -13.44 -2.67 11.20
C THR A 38 -12.71 -1.51 11.90
N LEU A 39 -11.89 -0.76 11.18
CA LEU A 39 -11.18 0.41 11.74
C LEU A 39 -12.15 1.44 12.33
N TYR A 40 -13.22 1.80 11.61
CA TYR A 40 -14.15 2.83 12.08
C TYR A 40 -15.04 2.34 13.21
N GLY A 41 -15.38 1.05 13.27
CA GLY A 41 -16.04 0.43 14.42
C GLY A 41 -15.21 0.55 15.70
N GLU A 42 -13.91 0.21 15.64
CA GLU A 42 -12.99 0.36 16.77
C GLU A 42 -12.81 1.83 17.19
N LEU A 43 -12.65 2.72 16.21
CA LEU A 43 -12.52 4.15 16.49
C LEU A 43 -13.80 4.77 17.07
N ARG A 44 -14.98 4.27 16.69
CA ARG A 44 -16.27 4.73 17.27
C ARG A 44 -16.37 4.35 18.73
N THR A 45 -16.06 3.10 19.07
CA THR A 45 -16.00 2.63 20.46
C THR A 45 -15.04 3.48 21.29
N LEU A 46 -13.84 3.76 20.76
CA LEU A 46 -12.87 4.63 21.43
C LEU A 46 -13.38 6.07 21.58
N ALA A 47 -13.95 6.65 20.51
CA ALA A 47 -14.50 8.00 20.54
C ALA A 47 -15.62 8.13 21.59
N ASP A 48 -16.52 7.16 21.68
CA ASP A 48 -17.59 7.12 22.69
C ASP A 48 -17.02 7.08 24.10
N SER A 49 -16.02 6.23 24.35
CA SER A 49 -15.36 6.14 25.66
C SER A 49 -14.64 7.42 26.09
N LEU A 50 -14.26 8.27 25.14
CA LEU A 50 -13.59 9.55 25.36
C LEU A 50 -14.54 10.75 25.29
N GLY A 51 -15.83 10.54 25.02
CA GLY A 51 -16.81 11.60 24.84
C GLY A 51 -16.57 12.46 23.59
N LEU A 52 -15.96 11.90 22.54
CA LEU A 52 -15.68 12.60 21.29
C LEU A 52 -16.83 12.44 20.30
N GLU A 53 -17.27 13.55 19.72
CA GLU A 53 -18.42 13.57 18.81
C GLU A 53 -18.11 12.94 17.46
N ALA A 54 -16.96 13.27 16.88
CA ALA A 54 -16.65 12.97 15.49
C ALA A 54 -15.30 12.25 15.31
N ILE A 55 -15.27 11.38 14.29
CA ILE A 55 -14.06 10.80 13.74
C ILE A 55 -13.73 11.55 12.45
N LEU A 56 -12.47 11.97 12.30
CA LEU A 56 -11.99 12.69 11.13
C LEU A 56 -11.00 11.83 10.36
N ASP A 57 -11.04 11.89 9.03
CA ASP A 57 -10.01 11.30 8.17
C ASP A 57 -9.34 12.33 7.24
N GLY A 58 -8.32 11.87 6.53
CA GLY A 58 -7.52 12.67 5.61
C GLY A 58 -7.99 12.62 4.16
N THR A 59 -9.22 12.20 3.88
CA THR A 59 -9.72 12.12 2.49
C THR A 59 -9.77 13.51 1.86
N GLN A 60 -9.33 13.61 0.60
CA GLN A 60 -9.16 14.86 -0.16
C GLN A 60 -9.67 14.73 -1.60
N VAL A 61 -9.66 15.79 -2.42
CA VAL A 61 -10.35 15.74 -3.74
C VAL A 61 -9.74 14.76 -4.74
N ASP A 62 -8.41 14.60 -4.79
CA ASP A 62 -7.78 13.63 -5.71
C ASP A 62 -8.04 12.18 -5.29
N ASP A 63 -8.63 11.95 -4.12
CA ASP A 63 -9.03 10.61 -3.68
C ASP A 63 -10.35 10.15 -4.31
N LEU A 64 -11.13 11.04 -4.95
CA LEU A 64 -12.47 10.74 -5.50
C LEU A 64 -12.46 10.05 -6.87
N SER A 65 -11.30 9.83 -7.49
CA SER A 65 -11.21 9.53 -8.92
C SER A 65 -11.57 8.10 -9.35
N ASP A 66 -11.98 7.20 -8.44
CA ASP A 66 -12.34 5.80 -8.72
C ASP A 66 -13.41 5.28 -7.74
N ASP A 67 -14.01 4.11 -8.02
CA ASP A 67 -14.80 3.36 -7.02
C ASP A 67 -13.88 2.96 -5.86
N ARG A 68 -14.08 3.60 -4.71
CA ARG A 68 -13.26 3.41 -3.51
C ARG A 68 -14.09 2.81 -2.40
N PRO A 69 -14.07 1.48 -2.24
CA PRO A 69 -14.79 0.78 -1.19
C PRO A 69 -14.49 1.34 0.22
N GLY A 70 -13.25 1.73 0.49
CA GLY A 70 -12.88 2.31 1.79
C GLY A 70 -13.45 3.71 2.06
N PHE A 71 -13.77 4.50 1.02
CA PHE A 71 -14.44 5.80 1.18
C PHE A 71 -15.91 5.60 1.54
N ARG A 72 -16.56 4.62 0.91
CA ARG A 72 -17.93 4.22 1.23
C ARG A 72 -18.08 3.82 2.70
N ALA A 73 -17.18 2.99 3.22
CA ALA A 73 -17.14 2.63 4.64
C ALA A 73 -17.01 3.86 5.57
N ALA A 74 -16.23 4.86 5.17
CA ALA A 74 -16.10 6.10 5.93
C ALA A 74 -17.42 6.90 5.97
N GLN A 75 -18.12 6.99 4.85
CA GLN A 75 -19.41 7.67 4.76
C GLN A 75 -20.48 6.99 5.61
N GLU A 76 -20.57 5.66 5.53
CA GLU A 76 -21.54 4.86 6.29
C GLU A 76 -21.27 4.93 7.80
N ALA A 77 -20.00 4.96 8.22
CA ALA A 77 -19.59 5.14 9.62
C ALA A 77 -19.72 6.60 10.12
N GLY A 78 -20.17 7.54 9.29
CA GLY A 78 -20.35 8.95 9.68
C GLY A 78 -19.04 9.74 9.86
N VAL A 79 -17.92 9.21 9.36
CA VAL A 79 -16.60 9.87 9.40
C VAL A 79 -16.65 11.16 8.59
N LYS A 80 -16.04 12.22 9.12
CA LYS A 80 -15.95 13.51 8.42
C LYS A 80 -14.58 13.65 7.76
N SER A 81 -14.57 14.24 6.57
CA SER A 81 -13.35 14.48 5.80
C SER A 81 -13.16 15.97 5.59
N PRO A 82 -12.58 16.72 6.55
CA PRO A 82 -12.47 18.18 6.48
C PRO A 82 -11.73 18.68 5.24
N LEU A 83 -10.69 17.95 4.82
CA LEU A 83 -9.90 18.31 3.64
C LEU A 83 -10.75 18.20 2.36
N LEU A 84 -11.57 17.16 2.25
CA LEU A 84 -12.52 17.01 1.15
C LEU A 84 -13.59 18.12 1.17
N ILE A 85 -14.16 18.43 2.34
CA ILE A 85 -15.16 19.51 2.50
C ILE A 85 -14.57 20.86 2.08
N ALA A 86 -13.32 21.12 2.43
CA ALA A 86 -12.58 22.31 2.05
C ALA A 86 -12.05 22.28 0.61
N SER A 87 -12.34 21.22 -0.16
CA SER A 87 -11.86 21.02 -1.54
C SER A 87 -10.33 21.03 -1.69
N PHE A 88 -9.60 20.55 -0.67
CA PHE A 88 -8.15 20.44 -0.72
C PHE A 88 -7.73 19.34 -1.69
N SER A 89 -6.82 19.68 -2.60
CA SER A 89 -6.04 18.73 -3.39
C SER A 89 -4.79 18.27 -2.65
N LYS A 90 -4.11 17.29 -3.24
CA LYS A 90 -2.84 16.77 -2.72
C LYS A 90 -1.77 17.83 -2.71
N ALA A 91 -1.80 18.75 -3.68
CA ALA A 91 -0.90 19.89 -3.70
C ALA A 91 -1.19 20.80 -2.50
N ASP A 92 -2.45 21.10 -2.23
CA ASP A 92 -2.87 21.99 -1.13
C ASP A 92 -2.51 21.39 0.24
N VAL A 93 -2.75 20.08 0.44
CA VAL A 93 -2.38 19.38 1.68
C VAL A 93 -0.87 19.46 1.93
N ARG A 94 -0.06 19.23 0.89
CA ARG A 94 1.40 19.28 0.99
C ARG A 94 1.91 20.68 1.26
N GLU A 95 1.39 21.67 0.55
CA GLU A 95 1.79 23.07 0.73
C GLU A 95 1.38 23.58 2.11
N THR A 96 0.17 23.25 2.57
CA THR A 96 -0.29 23.60 3.92
C THR A 96 0.57 22.96 4.99
N ALA A 97 0.90 21.66 4.85
CA ALA A 97 1.80 20.98 5.77
C ALA A 97 3.19 21.63 5.79
N ARG A 98 3.71 22.07 4.64
CA ARG A 98 4.98 22.79 4.52
C ARG A 98 4.94 24.15 5.23
N LEU A 99 3.87 24.93 5.04
CA LEU A 99 3.66 26.22 5.70
C LEU A 99 3.54 26.08 7.22
N LEU A 100 2.96 24.98 7.70
CA LEU A 100 2.87 24.65 9.12
C LEU A 100 4.18 24.04 9.69
N GLY A 101 5.24 23.92 8.89
CA GLY A 101 6.52 23.36 9.32
C GLY A 101 6.50 21.85 9.60
N LEU A 102 5.51 21.12 9.08
CA LEU A 102 5.39 19.67 9.31
C LEU A 102 6.36 18.90 8.41
N SER A 103 7.27 18.12 9.01
CA SER A 103 8.27 17.31 8.30
C SER A 103 7.68 16.27 7.33
N VAL A 104 6.41 15.94 7.47
CA VAL A 104 5.69 14.97 6.64
C VAL A 104 5.16 15.54 5.32
N TRP A 105 5.40 16.81 5.02
CA TRP A 105 4.84 17.50 3.84
C TRP A 105 5.16 16.78 2.51
N ASP A 106 6.34 16.16 2.38
CA ASP A 106 6.72 15.37 1.19
C ASP A 106 6.73 13.85 1.44
N LYS A 107 6.03 13.36 2.46
CA LYS A 107 5.99 11.93 2.74
C LYS A 107 5.31 11.18 1.57
N PRO A 108 5.95 10.15 1.00
CA PRO A 108 5.32 9.32 -0.02
C PRO A 108 4.09 8.59 0.51
N ALA A 109 3.13 8.31 -0.37
CA ALA A 109 1.99 7.47 -0.02
C ALA A 109 2.46 6.05 0.31
N MET A 110 1.92 5.46 1.38
CA MET A 110 2.23 4.10 1.81
C MET A 110 0.96 3.24 1.74
N PRO A 111 0.70 2.56 0.61
CA PRO A 111 -0.44 1.66 0.50
C PRO A 111 -0.28 0.44 1.41
N CYS A 112 -1.40 -0.10 1.88
CA CYS A 112 -1.44 -1.29 2.74
C CYS A 112 -0.64 -2.48 2.15
N LEU A 113 -0.02 -3.28 3.03
CA LEU A 113 0.71 -4.48 2.63
C LEU A 113 -0.19 -5.51 1.94
N SER A 114 -1.48 -5.60 2.28
CA SER A 114 -2.42 -6.50 1.57
C SER A 114 -2.53 -6.20 0.08
N SER A 115 -2.20 -4.98 -0.38
CA SER A 115 -2.16 -4.65 -1.81
C SER A 115 -1.03 -5.36 -2.57
N ARG A 116 -0.14 -6.07 -1.88
CA ARG A 116 0.93 -6.88 -2.48
C ARG A 116 0.46 -8.30 -2.76
N ILE A 117 -0.65 -8.73 -2.17
CA ILE A 117 -1.23 -10.05 -2.36
C ILE A 117 -2.25 -9.97 -3.50
N THR A 118 -2.17 -10.88 -4.47
CA THR A 118 -3.11 -10.96 -5.59
C THR A 118 -4.55 -11.10 -5.09
N HIS A 119 -5.49 -10.39 -5.71
CA HIS A 119 -6.91 -10.47 -5.36
C HIS A 119 -7.43 -11.91 -5.39
N GLY A 120 -8.27 -12.25 -4.41
CA GLY A 120 -8.80 -13.60 -4.21
C GLY A 120 -7.84 -14.56 -3.50
N GLU A 121 -6.56 -14.21 -3.35
CA GLU A 121 -5.64 -14.96 -2.51
C GLU A 121 -5.70 -14.44 -1.07
N GLU A 122 -5.87 -15.36 -0.13
CA GLU A 122 -6.12 -15.06 1.27
C GLU A 122 -5.01 -14.18 1.89
N VAL A 123 -5.40 -13.14 2.62
CA VAL A 123 -4.53 -12.31 3.46
C VAL A 123 -4.35 -12.98 4.82
N THR A 124 -3.11 -13.32 5.16
CA THR A 124 -2.75 -13.88 6.47
C THR A 124 -1.66 -13.05 7.12
N SER A 125 -1.56 -13.11 8.46
CA SER A 125 -0.49 -12.45 9.21
C SER A 125 0.90 -12.87 8.71
N ASP A 126 1.08 -14.17 8.46
CA ASP A 126 2.35 -14.73 7.98
C ASP A 126 2.74 -14.16 6.62
N LYS A 127 1.81 -14.09 5.66
CA LYS A 127 2.05 -13.49 4.35
C LYS A 127 2.41 -12.01 4.47
N LEU A 128 1.67 -11.25 5.28
CA LEU A 128 1.94 -9.82 5.50
C LEU A 128 3.31 -9.60 6.16
N GLY A 129 3.66 -10.42 7.16
CA GLY A 129 4.96 -10.39 7.83
C GLY A 129 6.10 -10.71 6.88
N MET A 130 5.96 -11.78 6.09
CA MET A 130 6.93 -12.20 5.07
C MET A 130 7.16 -11.10 4.03
N ILE A 131 6.09 -10.50 3.49
CA ILE A 131 6.18 -9.39 2.52
C ILE A 131 6.85 -8.15 3.16
N GLY A 132 6.43 -7.79 4.38
CA GLY A 132 6.97 -6.63 5.08
C GLY A 132 8.47 -6.78 5.36
N GLN A 133 8.90 -7.95 5.83
CA GLN A 133 10.32 -8.25 6.06
C GLN A 133 11.13 -8.26 4.76
N ALA A 134 10.57 -8.78 3.67
CA ALA A 134 11.22 -8.73 2.36
C ALA A 134 11.39 -7.28 1.86
N GLU A 135 10.35 -6.44 1.96
CA GLU A 135 10.44 -5.02 1.58
C GLU A 135 11.47 -4.26 2.44
N LEU A 136 11.56 -4.56 3.74
CA LEU A 136 12.54 -3.94 4.64
C LEU A 136 13.96 -4.37 4.28
N TYR A 137 14.21 -5.68 4.16
CA TYR A 137 15.54 -6.22 3.85
C TYR A 137 16.10 -5.67 2.55
N ILE A 138 15.29 -5.68 1.48
CA ILE A 138 15.73 -5.17 0.17
C ILE A 138 16.05 -3.67 0.24
N LYS A 139 15.23 -2.88 0.96
CA LYS A 139 15.49 -1.44 1.16
C LYS A 139 16.81 -1.19 1.90
N GLU A 140 17.06 -1.91 2.97
CA GLU A 140 18.30 -1.80 3.75
C GLU A 140 19.53 -2.22 2.94
N LEU A 141 19.39 -3.26 2.10
CA LEU A 141 20.48 -3.76 1.28
C LEU A 141 20.84 -2.85 0.11
N THR A 142 19.83 -2.32 -0.60
CA THR A 142 20.02 -1.65 -1.90
C THR A 142 19.92 -0.13 -1.81
N GLY A 143 19.30 0.41 -0.75
CA GLY A 143 18.96 1.83 -0.65
C GLY A 143 17.83 2.28 -1.58
N VAL A 144 17.09 1.34 -2.19
CA VAL A 144 15.94 1.63 -3.07
C VAL A 144 14.89 2.47 -2.31
N ARG A 145 14.37 3.51 -2.95
CA ARG A 145 13.44 4.46 -2.31
C ARG A 145 12.01 3.95 -2.35
N THR A 146 11.61 3.42 -3.51
CA THR A 146 10.28 2.86 -3.73
C THR A 146 10.41 1.40 -4.11
N LEU A 147 9.76 0.55 -3.33
CA LEU A 147 9.79 -0.90 -3.51
C LEU A 147 8.42 -1.47 -3.19
N ARG A 148 8.01 -2.48 -3.97
CA ARG A 148 6.95 -3.38 -3.61
C ARG A 148 7.41 -4.82 -3.82
N VAL A 149 7.15 -5.69 -2.85
CA VAL A 149 7.32 -7.14 -3.03
C VAL A 149 5.93 -7.74 -3.16
N ARG A 150 5.52 -8.09 -4.37
CA ARG A 150 4.23 -8.74 -4.60
C ARG A 150 4.33 -10.24 -4.34
N TYR A 151 3.25 -10.78 -3.80
CA TYR A 151 3.12 -12.18 -3.47
C TYR A 151 2.03 -12.81 -4.34
N SER A 152 2.36 -13.94 -4.96
CA SER A 152 1.39 -14.80 -5.63
C SER A 152 1.90 -16.24 -5.66
N ASN A 153 1.14 -17.20 -5.13
CA ASN A 153 1.51 -18.63 -5.17
C ASN A 153 2.97 -18.88 -4.71
N SER A 154 3.36 -18.33 -3.56
CA SER A 154 4.72 -18.42 -3.00
C SER A 154 5.84 -17.76 -3.81
N MET A 155 5.53 -16.99 -4.85
CA MET A 155 6.49 -16.19 -5.60
C MET A 155 6.57 -14.76 -5.06
N ALA A 156 7.79 -14.26 -4.87
CA ALA A 156 8.08 -12.85 -4.70
C ALA A 156 8.34 -12.20 -6.07
N ARG A 157 7.57 -11.16 -6.40
CA ARG A 157 7.87 -10.27 -7.53
C ARG A 157 8.25 -8.88 -7.01
N ILE A 158 9.49 -8.53 -7.22
CA ILE A 158 10.09 -7.25 -6.80
C ILE A 158 9.76 -6.20 -7.87
N GLU A 159 9.06 -5.14 -7.45
CA GLU A 159 8.73 -3.99 -8.29
C GLU A 159 9.42 -2.74 -7.75
N VAL A 160 10.27 -2.12 -8.58
CA VAL A 160 10.96 -0.86 -8.28
C VAL A 160 10.82 0.09 -9.47
N PRO A 161 10.94 1.41 -9.28
CA PRO A 161 10.95 2.36 -10.39
C PRO A 161 11.99 1.96 -11.46
N PRO A 162 11.69 2.11 -12.76
CA PRO A 162 12.61 1.72 -13.83
C PRO A 162 14.04 2.25 -13.68
N GLU A 163 14.18 3.47 -13.18
CA GLU A 163 15.44 4.18 -12.91
C GLU A 163 16.26 3.61 -11.74
N GLU A 164 15.63 2.87 -10.82
CA GLU A 164 16.27 2.25 -9.65
C GLU A 164 16.61 0.77 -9.88
N ARG A 165 16.19 0.14 -10.98
CA ARG A 165 16.50 -1.28 -11.29
C ARG A 165 17.99 -1.59 -11.34
N LYS A 166 18.80 -0.64 -11.76
CA LYS A 166 20.27 -0.79 -11.80
C LYS A 166 20.88 -1.16 -10.45
N LEU A 167 20.19 -0.86 -9.33
CA LEU A 167 20.60 -1.25 -7.99
C LEU A 167 20.60 -2.79 -7.78
N PHE A 168 19.95 -3.52 -8.68
CA PHE A 168 19.82 -4.97 -8.62
C PHE A 168 20.72 -5.70 -9.62
N PHE A 169 21.47 -4.99 -10.50
CA PHE A 169 22.30 -5.61 -11.55
C PHE A 169 23.69 -6.04 -11.08
N ASP A 170 23.82 -6.33 -9.79
CA ASP A 170 25.00 -6.90 -9.17
C ASP A 170 24.66 -8.33 -8.72
N GLU A 171 25.44 -9.32 -9.17
CA GLU A 171 25.18 -10.74 -8.89
C GLU A 171 25.17 -11.04 -7.39
N ALA A 172 26.06 -10.42 -6.61
CA ALA A 172 26.10 -10.63 -5.17
C ALA A 172 24.87 -10.01 -4.46
N VAL A 173 24.35 -8.89 -4.97
CA VAL A 173 23.08 -8.34 -4.49
C VAL A 173 21.91 -9.27 -4.84
N MET A 174 21.83 -9.75 -6.08
CA MET A 174 20.77 -10.69 -6.50
C MET A 174 20.76 -11.96 -5.64
N ASP A 175 21.92 -12.57 -5.43
CA ASP A 175 22.06 -13.81 -4.65
C ASP A 175 21.67 -13.60 -3.18
N ARG A 176 22.03 -12.45 -2.60
CA ARG A 176 21.66 -12.09 -1.22
C ARG A 176 20.16 -11.86 -1.07
N ILE A 177 19.51 -11.29 -2.09
CA ILE A 177 18.06 -11.10 -2.10
C ILE A 177 17.35 -12.43 -2.23
N ASP A 178 17.74 -13.26 -3.21
CA ASP A 178 17.12 -14.57 -3.45
C ASP A 178 17.21 -15.46 -2.19
N ARG A 179 18.40 -15.55 -1.59
CA ARG A 179 18.61 -16.35 -0.37
C ARG A 179 17.77 -15.86 0.80
N ALA A 180 17.76 -14.54 1.06
CA ALA A 180 17.01 -13.98 2.18
C ALA A 180 15.51 -14.19 2.01
N LEU A 181 14.96 -13.91 0.83
CA LEU A 181 13.54 -14.09 0.56
C LEU A 181 13.14 -15.57 0.61
N LYS A 182 13.98 -16.49 0.14
CA LYS A 182 13.73 -17.93 0.31
C LYS A 182 13.68 -18.37 1.77
N GLN A 183 14.55 -17.81 2.61
CA GLN A 183 14.51 -18.05 4.07
C GLN A 183 13.23 -17.51 4.73
N LEU A 184 12.64 -16.45 4.16
CA LEU A 184 11.36 -15.91 4.63
C LEU A 184 10.14 -16.75 4.20
N GLY A 185 10.31 -17.69 3.26
CA GLY A 185 9.25 -18.61 2.82
C GLY A 185 8.83 -18.50 1.35
N PHE A 186 9.44 -17.60 0.57
CA PHE A 186 9.21 -17.55 -0.88
C PHE A 186 9.89 -18.72 -1.60
N MET A 187 9.24 -19.32 -2.60
CA MET A 187 9.83 -20.38 -3.43
C MET A 187 10.64 -19.82 -4.59
N THR A 188 10.14 -18.74 -5.18
CA THR A 188 10.74 -18.10 -6.36
C THR A 188 10.81 -16.60 -6.13
N VAL A 189 11.94 -15.99 -6.51
CA VAL A 189 12.14 -14.54 -6.45
C VAL A 189 12.39 -14.01 -7.85
N THR A 190 11.66 -12.96 -8.23
CA THR A 190 11.73 -12.36 -9.57
C THR A 190 11.83 -10.83 -9.46
N LEU A 191 12.45 -10.21 -10.46
CA LEU A 191 12.47 -8.75 -10.64
C LEU A 191 11.58 -8.37 -11.82
N ASP A 192 10.66 -7.43 -11.61
CA ASP A 192 9.73 -6.99 -12.64
C ASP A 192 10.41 -6.11 -13.69
N LEU A 193 10.39 -6.56 -14.95
CA LEU A 193 11.01 -5.88 -16.10
C LEU A 193 10.21 -4.68 -16.62
N LYS A 194 8.96 -4.51 -16.22
CA LYS A 194 8.20 -3.27 -16.47
C LYS A 194 8.56 -2.22 -15.41
N GLY A 195 8.83 -2.67 -14.19
CA GLY A 195 9.07 -1.83 -13.03
C GLY A 195 7.78 -1.22 -12.48
N TYR A 196 7.90 -0.52 -11.37
CA TYR A 196 6.80 0.18 -10.71
C TYR A 196 6.51 1.52 -11.40
N SER A 197 5.27 1.71 -11.87
CA SER A 197 4.77 3.01 -12.30
C SER A 197 3.46 3.32 -11.56
N ARG A 198 3.32 4.57 -11.10
CA ARG A 198 2.08 5.07 -10.50
C ARG A 198 0.98 5.34 -11.54
N ARG A 199 1.36 5.51 -12.81
CA ARG A 199 0.44 5.69 -13.94
C ARG A 199 0.51 4.45 -14.80
N GLU A 200 -0.53 3.62 -14.75
CA GLU A 200 -0.74 2.63 -15.81
C GLU A 200 -1.07 3.39 -17.10
N LYS A 201 -0.13 3.40 -18.04
CA LYS A 201 -0.51 3.46 -19.44
C LYS A 201 -0.60 2.01 -19.88
N THR A 202 -1.81 1.51 -20.13
CA THR A 202 -1.97 0.25 -20.85
C THR A 202 -1.22 0.42 -22.16
N PRO A 203 -0.18 -0.40 -22.45
CA PRO A 203 0.41 -0.37 -23.77
C PRO A 203 -0.69 -0.74 -24.77
N VAL A 204 -0.95 0.13 -25.73
CA VAL A 204 -1.71 -0.23 -26.91
C VAL A 204 -0.91 -1.33 -27.59
N ALA A 205 -1.46 -2.54 -27.68
CA ALA A 205 -0.79 -3.65 -28.33
C ALA A 205 -0.39 -3.21 -29.74
N ASP A 206 0.90 -3.26 -30.05
CA ASP A 206 1.39 -3.07 -31.41
C ASP A 206 0.92 -4.27 -32.24
N PRO A 207 0.04 -4.08 -33.24
CA PRO A 207 -0.48 -5.17 -34.04
C PRO A 207 0.61 -5.92 -34.84
N LEU A 208 1.85 -5.41 -34.88
CA LEU A 208 2.98 -6.03 -35.58
C LEU A 208 3.74 -7.09 -34.77
N LEU A 209 3.45 -7.28 -33.49
CA LEU A 209 3.98 -8.40 -32.70
C LEU A 209 3.10 -9.65 -32.90
N LEU A 210 3.12 -10.20 -34.11
CA LEU A 210 2.48 -11.47 -34.46
C LEU A 210 3.33 -12.69 -34.04
N PRO A 211 2.70 -13.86 -33.84
CA PRO A 211 3.26 -15.01 -33.12
C PRO A 211 4.28 -15.78 -33.96
N MET A 212 5.50 -15.92 -33.44
CA MET A 212 6.46 -16.91 -33.93
C MET A 212 6.14 -18.28 -33.33
N ALA A 213 5.08 -18.93 -33.83
CA ALA A 213 4.85 -20.37 -33.62
C ALA A 213 3.90 -20.95 -34.67
N SER A 214 4.39 -21.07 -35.90
CA SER A 214 3.97 -22.14 -36.81
C SER A 214 5.12 -22.50 -37.75
N LEU A 215 6.06 -23.31 -37.25
CA LEU A 215 6.88 -24.14 -38.13
C LEU A 215 6.90 -25.55 -37.54
N SER A 216 5.88 -26.32 -37.93
CA SER A 216 5.92 -27.77 -37.91
C SER A 216 6.92 -28.27 -38.94
N GLN A 217 7.90 -29.06 -38.51
CA GLN A 217 8.25 -30.36 -39.11
C GLN A 217 8.60 -31.33 -37.99
#